data_AF-A0AAV6KSX3-F1
#
_entry.id   AF-A0AAV6KSX3-F1
#
_cell.length_a   1.000
_cell.length_b   1.000
_cell.length_c   1.000
_cell.angle_alpha   90.00
_cell.angle_beta   90.00
_cell.angle_gamma   90.00
#
_symmetry.space_group_name_H-M   'P 1'
#
loop_
_entity.id
_entity.type
_entity.pdbx_description
1 polymer ?
#
loop_
_entity_poly.entity_id
_entity_poly.type
_entity_poly.pdbx_seq_one_letter_code
_entity_poly.pdbx_strand_id
1 'polypeptide(L)'
;MAISITEDYPRVSQNHLRFTIDFHSTPFTTTVTSAPKVVRKWLRTTLYRYARFRHRLVVGLGVQWRPASYRGEKPPVATLQLCVGRRCLIFQLLHSPTVPNLLRRFLKNPNNTFVGMWNHSDKKLLFSSEHELEMGRDPVDLTRHAVSRHDGRRLEARESRKTIVRECLGVDVDFNERVGRSEWEKYKLDDEQILYAAVDAYCSFLIGKDLRAWEL
;
A
#
# COMPACT_ATOMS: atom_id res chain seq x y z
N MET A 1 11.26 14.34 -13.80
CA MET A 1 9.95 15.02 -13.67
C MET A 1 9.42 14.75 -12.28
N ALA A 2 8.78 15.72 -11.63
CA ALA A 2 8.29 15.58 -10.26
C ALA A 2 7.06 14.65 -10.19
N ILE A 3 6.84 14.00 -9.04
CA ILE A 3 5.60 13.28 -8.78
C ILE A 3 4.49 14.31 -8.56
N SER A 4 3.34 14.13 -9.20
CA SER A 4 2.19 15.02 -9.04
C SER A 4 0.91 14.24 -8.80
N ILE A 5 -0.05 14.87 -8.14
CA ILE A 5 -1.36 14.31 -7.83
C ILE A 5 -2.44 15.21 -8.45
N THR A 6 -3.46 14.59 -9.01
CA THR A 6 -4.64 15.28 -9.54
C THR A 6 -5.87 14.50 -9.12
N GLU A 7 -6.82 15.18 -8.48
CA GLU A 7 -8.13 14.59 -8.20
C GLU A 7 -8.90 14.41 -9.51
N ASP A 8 -9.33 13.18 -9.80
CA ASP A 8 -10.14 12.89 -10.99
C ASP A 8 -11.51 13.55 -10.76
N TYR A 9 -11.86 14.55 -11.60
CA TYR A 9 -13.10 15.35 -11.59
C TYR A 9 -14.10 15.00 -10.48
N PRO A 10 -14.51 15.93 -9.59
CA PRO A 10 -15.40 15.65 -8.47
C PRO A 10 -16.79 15.24 -8.97
N ARG A 11 -16.93 13.99 -9.43
CA ARG A 11 -18.20 13.31 -9.49
C ARG A 11 -18.62 13.16 -8.05
N VAL A 12 -19.90 13.43 -7.80
CA VAL A 12 -20.63 13.34 -6.53
C VAL A 12 -20.63 11.90 -5.99
N SER A 13 -19.47 11.28 -5.89
CA SER A 13 -19.27 9.98 -5.29
C SER A 13 -19.15 10.20 -3.79
N GLN A 14 -20.30 10.17 -3.11
CA GLN A 14 -20.37 10.32 -1.65
C GLN A 14 -19.57 9.26 -0.85
N ASN A 15 -18.93 8.29 -1.51
CA ASN A 15 -18.37 7.11 -0.87
C ASN A 15 -16.86 6.90 -1.15
N HIS A 16 -16.26 7.63 -2.10
CA HIS A 16 -14.83 7.55 -2.38
C HIS A 16 -14.35 8.72 -3.22
N LEU A 17 -13.08 9.06 -3.03
CA LEU A 17 -12.31 9.97 -3.87
C LEU A 17 -11.41 9.15 -4.79
N ARG A 18 -11.06 9.73 -5.94
CA ARG A 18 -10.18 9.10 -6.90
C ARG A 18 -9.16 10.11 -7.40
N PHE A 19 -7.92 9.68 -7.46
CA PHE A 19 -6.79 10.49 -7.88
C PHE A 19 -6.02 9.78 -8.97
N THR A 20 -5.45 10.57 -9.88
CA THR A 20 -4.38 10.14 -10.77
C THR A 20 -3.08 10.73 -10.24
N ILE A 21 -2.12 9.85 -9.96
CA ILE A 21 -0.76 10.24 -9.54
C ILE A 21 0.16 9.98 -10.72
N ASP A 22 0.82 11.03 -11.23
CA ASP A 22 1.89 10.88 -12.20
C ASP A 22 3.18 10.53 -11.46
N PHE A 23 3.64 9.29 -11.65
CA PHE A 23 4.90 8.80 -11.09
C PHE A 23 5.95 8.73 -12.19
N HIS A 24 6.75 9.79 -12.33
CA HIS A 24 7.81 9.87 -13.34
C HIS A 24 7.30 9.55 -14.76
N SER A 25 6.24 10.23 -15.22
CA SER A 25 5.54 10.00 -16.51
C SER A 25 4.76 8.68 -16.59
N THR A 26 4.59 7.99 -15.47
CA THR A 26 3.81 6.75 -15.38
C THR A 26 2.60 6.96 -14.49
N PRO A 27 1.45 7.41 -15.02
CA PRO A 27 0.27 7.66 -14.20
C PRO A 27 -0.34 6.39 -13.61
N PHE A 28 -0.69 6.40 -12.33
CA PHE A 28 -1.48 5.32 -11.71
C PHE A 28 -2.67 5.89 -10.96
N THR A 29 -3.73 5.09 -10.84
CA THR A 29 -4.97 5.53 -10.18
C THR A 29 -4.96 5.11 -8.71
N THR A 30 -5.29 6.04 -7.83
CA THR A 30 -5.51 5.81 -6.40
C THR A 30 -6.99 6.01 -6.07
N THR A 31 -7.58 5.05 -5.37
CA THR A 31 -8.94 5.14 -4.82
C THR A 31 -8.85 5.30 -3.30
N VAL A 32 -9.42 6.37 -2.74
CA VAL A 32 -9.45 6.62 -1.29
C VAL A 32 -10.89 6.45 -0.79
N THR A 33 -11.10 5.59 0.19
CA THR A 33 -12.46 5.27 0.66
C THR A 33 -12.47 4.70 2.07
N SER A 34 -13.55 4.92 2.81
CA SER A 34 -13.93 4.14 4.00
C SER A 34 -15.09 3.18 3.70
N ALA A 35 -15.66 3.20 2.49
CA ALA A 35 -16.87 2.49 2.15
C ALA A 35 -16.60 1.02 1.76
N PRO A 36 -17.15 0.02 2.48
CA PRO A 36 -16.91 -1.41 2.22
C PRO A 36 -17.28 -1.83 0.79
N LYS A 37 -18.39 -1.27 0.27
CA LYS A 37 -18.85 -1.54 -1.11
C LYS A 37 -17.84 -1.11 -2.17
N VAL A 38 -17.10 -0.01 -1.94
CA VAL A 38 -16.08 0.49 -2.86
C VAL A 38 -14.86 -0.43 -2.83
N VAL A 39 -14.40 -0.84 -1.64
CA VAL A 39 -13.31 -1.81 -1.48
C VAL A 39 -13.63 -3.13 -2.19
N ARG A 40 -14.84 -3.66 -1.99
CA ARG A 40 -15.30 -4.89 -2.69
C ARG A 40 -15.28 -4.72 -4.20
N LYS A 41 -15.80 -3.59 -4.71
CA LYS A 41 -15.81 -3.30 -6.16
C LYS A 41 -14.39 -3.19 -6.70
N TRP A 42 -13.52 -2.45 -6.01
CA TRP A 42 -12.12 -2.28 -6.38
C TRP A 42 -11.42 -3.64 -6.48
N LEU A 43 -11.55 -4.51 -5.47
CA LEU A 43 -10.96 -5.85 -5.47
C LEU A 43 -11.50 -6.72 -6.62
N ARG A 44 -12.81 -6.76 -6.84
CA ARG A 44 -13.39 -7.53 -7.98
C ARG A 44 -12.81 -7.07 -9.31
N THR A 45 -12.75 -5.75 -9.54
CA THR A 45 -12.21 -5.20 -10.79
C THR A 45 -10.72 -5.47 -10.93
N THR A 46 -9.94 -5.31 -9.85
CA THR A 46 -8.50 -5.58 -9.85
C THR A 46 -8.23 -7.07 -10.13
N LEU A 47 -8.88 -7.98 -9.41
CA LEU A 47 -8.71 -9.43 -9.60
C LEU A 47 -9.16 -9.90 -10.99
N TYR A 48 -10.19 -9.29 -11.56
CA TYR A 48 -10.61 -9.56 -12.95
C TYR A 48 -9.51 -9.14 -13.94
N ARG A 49 -9.00 -7.91 -13.82
CA ARG A 49 -7.95 -7.38 -14.72
C ARG A 49 -6.64 -8.17 -14.65
N TYR A 50 -6.30 -8.66 -13.46
CA TYR A 50 -5.05 -9.39 -13.22
C TYR A 50 -5.27 -10.90 -13.09
N ALA A 51 -6.37 -11.44 -13.63
CA ALA A 51 -6.72 -12.86 -13.54
C ALA A 51 -5.65 -13.80 -14.10
N ARG A 52 -4.86 -13.37 -15.08
CA ARG A 52 -3.73 -14.14 -15.62
C ARG A 52 -2.57 -14.34 -14.64
N PHE A 53 -2.56 -13.60 -13.52
CA PHE A 53 -1.51 -13.65 -12.50
C PHE A 53 -1.96 -14.33 -11.20
N ARG A 54 -3.06 -15.12 -11.21
CA ARG A 54 -3.66 -15.71 -10.00
C ARG A 54 -2.72 -16.49 -9.07
N HIS A 55 -1.61 -17.03 -9.60
CA HIS A 55 -0.59 -17.78 -8.84
C HIS A 55 0.73 -17.02 -8.67
N ARG A 56 0.80 -15.78 -9.17
CA ARG A 56 2.00 -14.93 -9.19
C ARG A 56 1.62 -13.49 -8.83
N LEU A 57 0.55 -13.31 -8.06
CA LEU A 57 -0.02 -12.00 -7.80
C LEU A 57 0.79 -11.30 -6.70
N VAL A 58 1.53 -10.27 -7.10
CA VAL A 58 2.20 -9.35 -6.17
C VAL A 58 1.24 -8.21 -5.82
N VAL A 59 1.17 -7.89 -4.54
CA VAL A 59 0.35 -6.82 -3.99
C VAL A 59 1.24 -5.93 -3.12
N GLY A 60 1.47 -4.69 -3.55
CA GLY A 60 2.09 -3.69 -2.69
C GLY A 60 1.17 -3.42 -1.50
N LEU A 61 1.70 -3.60 -0.30
CA LEU A 61 1.01 -3.43 0.97
C LEU A 61 1.61 -2.22 1.69
N GLY A 62 0.73 -1.42 2.29
CA GLY A 62 1.11 -0.44 3.30
C GLY A 62 0.06 -0.41 4.40
N VAL A 63 0.48 -0.05 5.60
CA VAL A 63 -0.39 0.17 6.75
C VAL A 63 0.07 1.45 7.41
N GLN A 64 -0.87 2.35 7.72
CA GLN A 64 -0.57 3.52 8.54
C GLN A 64 -1.40 3.50 9.81
N TRP A 65 -0.77 3.93 10.89
CA TRP A 65 -1.31 3.99 12.24
C TRP A 65 -0.77 5.24 12.92
N ARG A 66 -1.47 5.74 13.94
CA ARG A 66 -0.88 6.73 14.84
C ARG A 66 -0.20 6.04 16.02
N PRO A 67 0.88 6.61 16.59
CA PRO A 67 1.42 6.15 17.86
C PRO A 67 0.38 6.18 18.98
N ALA A 68 0.55 5.29 19.96
CA ALA A 68 -0.21 5.33 21.20
C ALA A 68 0.06 6.65 21.94
N SER A 69 -0.99 7.34 22.35
CA SER A 69 -0.94 8.60 23.10
C SER A 69 -0.64 8.37 24.58
N TYR A 70 -0.90 7.18 25.11
CA TYR A 70 -0.58 6.79 26.49
C TYR A 70 -0.21 5.31 26.61
N ARG A 71 0.45 4.96 27.72
CA ARG A 71 0.88 3.58 28.01
C ARG A 71 -0.35 2.68 28.14
N GLY A 72 -0.44 1.65 27.29
CA GLY A 72 -1.52 0.67 27.29
C GLY A 72 -2.55 0.88 26.18
N GLU A 73 -2.53 2.03 25.50
CA GLU A 73 -3.32 2.21 24.28
C GLU A 73 -2.76 1.36 23.14
N LYS A 74 -3.65 0.64 22.43
CA LYS A 74 -3.26 -0.01 21.18
C LYS A 74 -3.23 1.04 20.08
N PRO A 75 -2.10 1.22 19.35
CA PRO A 75 -2.04 2.11 18.20
C PRO A 75 -3.17 1.78 17.21
N PRO A 76 -4.12 2.68 16.95
CA PRO A 76 -5.21 2.37 16.04
C PRO A 76 -4.68 2.32 14.61
N VAL A 77 -4.92 1.19 13.94
CA VAL A 77 -4.65 1.07 12.51
C VAL A 77 -5.62 1.96 11.76
N ALA A 78 -5.10 3.02 11.14
CA ALA A 78 -5.91 4.02 10.49
C ALA A 78 -6.26 3.62 9.05
N THR A 79 -5.27 3.11 8.32
CA THR A 79 -5.42 2.84 6.89
C THR A 79 -4.75 1.54 6.46
N LEU A 80 -5.29 0.94 5.40
CA LEU A 80 -4.70 -0.18 4.65
C LEU A 80 -4.52 0.24 3.19
N GLN A 81 -3.31 0.15 2.68
CA GLN A 81 -2.99 0.35 1.27
C GLN A 81 -2.83 -0.98 0.56
N LEU A 82 -3.43 -1.10 -0.63
CA LEU A 82 -3.22 -2.22 -1.53
C LEU A 82 -2.95 -1.70 -2.94
N CYS A 83 -1.83 -2.10 -3.54
CA CYS A 83 -1.52 -1.74 -4.92
C CYS A 83 -1.23 -2.95 -5.80
N VAL A 84 -1.90 -3.02 -6.95
CA VAL A 84 -1.72 -4.08 -7.95
C VAL A 84 -1.71 -3.44 -9.33
N GLY A 85 -0.57 -3.51 -10.00
CA GLY A 85 -0.35 -2.79 -11.25
C GLY A 85 -0.49 -1.29 -11.04
N ARG A 86 -1.26 -0.62 -11.90
CA ARG A 86 -1.46 0.84 -11.87
C ARG A 86 -2.71 1.24 -11.06
N ARG A 87 -3.08 0.43 -10.08
CA ARG A 87 -4.27 0.61 -9.25
C ARG A 87 -3.84 0.49 -7.81
N CYS A 88 -3.93 1.58 -7.07
CA CYS A 88 -3.80 1.58 -5.62
C CYS A 88 -5.16 1.88 -4.96
N LEU A 89 -5.36 1.29 -3.79
CA LEU A 89 -6.48 1.50 -2.89
C LEU A 89 -5.90 2.00 -1.57
N ILE A 90 -6.42 3.10 -1.05
CA ILE A 90 -6.25 3.53 0.34
C ILE A 90 -7.60 3.32 1.02
N PHE A 91 -7.67 2.27 1.84
CA PHE A 91 -8.84 1.98 2.65
C PHE A 91 -8.67 2.61 4.03
N GLN A 92 -9.46 3.64 4.34
CA GLN A 92 -9.53 4.27 5.66
C GLN A 92 -10.24 3.32 6.63
N LEU A 93 -9.50 2.33 7.11
CA LEU A 93 -9.95 1.18 7.90
C LEU A 93 -10.64 1.63 9.19
N LEU A 94 -10.06 2.61 9.90
CA LEU A 94 -10.60 3.16 11.15
C LEU A 94 -11.98 3.79 10.98
N HIS A 95 -12.27 4.34 9.78
CA HIS A 95 -13.53 5.01 9.48
C HIS A 95 -14.55 4.09 8.80
N SER A 96 -14.25 2.80 8.69
CA SER A 96 -15.12 1.84 8.04
C SER A 96 -15.95 1.06 9.06
N PRO A 97 -17.29 0.98 8.91
CA PRO A 97 -18.11 0.24 9.85
C PRO A 97 -17.94 -1.28 9.75
N THR A 98 -17.49 -1.78 8.58
CA THR A 98 -17.29 -3.21 8.34
C THR A 98 -16.18 -3.43 7.31
N VAL A 99 -15.67 -4.66 7.21
CA VAL A 99 -14.78 -5.05 6.11
C VAL A 99 -15.43 -6.10 5.23
N PRO A 100 -15.40 -5.97 3.88
CA PRO A 100 -15.97 -6.98 3.01
C PRO A 100 -15.29 -8.34 3.19
N ASN A 101 -16.07 -9.42 3.23
CA ASN A 101 -15.56 -10.80 3.24
C ASN A 101 -14.62 -11.09 2.05
N LEU A 102 -14.76 -10.37 0.94
CA LEU A 102 -13.82 -10.48 -0.18
C LEU A 102 -12.41 -9.98 0.20
N LEU A 103 -12.27 -8.89 0.96
CA LEU A 103 -10.97 -8.41 1.42
C LEU A 103 -10.37 -9.40 2.43
N ARG A 104 -11.17 -9.91 3.38
CA ARG A 104 -10.71 -10.92 4.35
C ARG A 104 -10.14 -12.17 3.64
N ARG A 105 -10.89 -12.73 2.68
CA ARG A 105 -10.42 -13.87 1.87
C ARG A 105 -9.20 -13.52 1.02
N PHE A 106 -9.12 -12.29 0.52
CA PHE A 106 -7.98 -11.82 -0.27
C PHE A 106 -6.69 -11.77 0.55
N LEU A 107 -6.74 -11.26 1.80
CA LEU A 107 -5.60 -11.22 2.73
C LEU A 107 -5.20 -12.63 3.21
N LYS A 108 -6.17 -13.53 3.38
CA LYS A 108 -5.93 -14.93 3.76
C LYS A 108 -5.43 -15.84 2.63
N ASN A 109 -5.54 -15.43 1.37
CA ASN A 109 -5.22 -16.29 0.24
C ASN A 109 -3.70 -16.50 0.11
N PRO A 110 -3.18 -17.73 0.28
CA PRO A 110 -1.75 -18.00 0.20
C PRO A 110 -1.15 -17.83 -1.20
N ASN A 111 -1.98 -17.73 -2.24
CA ASN A 111 -1.54 -17.46 -3.61
C ASN A 111 -1.25 -15.97 -3.87
N ASN A 112 -1.58 -15.09 -2.93
CA ASN A 112 -1.29 -13.67 -3.02
C ASN A 112 -0.01 -13.36 -2.23
N THR A 113 0.97 -12.74 -2.89
CA THR A 113 2.20 -12.28 -2.25
C THR A 113 2.06 -10.80 -1.92
N PHE A 114 1.99 -10.50 -0.63
CA PHE A 114 2.01 -9.12 -0.13
C PHE A 114 3.45 -8.68 0.08
N VAL A 115 3.79 -7.48 -0.37
CA VAL A 115 5.15 -6.93 -0.32
C VAL A 115 5.14 -5.50 0.21
N GLY A 116 6.17 -5.13 0.95
CA GLY A 116 6.34 -3.78 1.52
C GLY A 116 7.77 -3.58 2.00
N MET A 117 8.08 -2.40 2.53
CA MET A 117 9.41 -2.10 3.09
C MET A 117 9.28 -1.84 4.59
N TRP A 118 10.06 -2.53 5.41
CA TRP A 118 9.96 -2.46 6.89
C TRP A 118 8.57 -2.83 7.44
N ASN A 119 7.85 -3.71 6.75
CA ASN A 119 6.46 -4.11 6.99
C ASN A 119 6.27 -5.29 7.98
N HIS A 120 7.31 -5.65 8.75
CA HIS A 120 7.27 -6.77 9.69
C HIS A 120 6.16 -6.66 10.76
N SER A 121 5.68 -5.45 11.03
CA SER A 121 4.61 -5.20 12.00
C SER A 121 3.21 -5.20 11.37
N ASP A 122 3.08 -5.09 10.05
CA ASP A 122 1.81 -4.83 9.35
C ASP A 122 0.76 -5.90 9.64
N LYS A 123 1.15 -7.18 9.59
CA LYS A 123 0.22 -8.29 9.88
C LYS A 123 -0.29 -8.22 11.32
N LYS A 124 0.59 -7.96 12.29
CA LYS A 124 0.21 -7.87 13.71
C LYS A 124 -0.70 -6.66 13.93
N LEU A 125 -0.38 -5.52 13.31
CA LEU A 125 -1.19 -4.32 13.37
C LEU A 125 -2.59 -4.58 12.80
N LEU A 126 -2.68 -5.12 11.58
CA LEU A 126 -3.96 -5.46 10.93
C LEU A 126 -4.79 -6.45 11.77
N PHE A 127 -4.16 -7.48 12.34
CA PHE A 127 -4.83 -8.42 13.25
C PHE A 127 -5.32 -7.74 14.54
N SER A 128 -4.59 -6.73 15.04
CA SER A 128 -4.97 -5.98 16.24
C SER A 128 -5.97 -4.84 16.02
N SER A 129 -6.31 -4.55 14.75
CA SER A 129 -7.32 -3.54 14.42
C SER A 129 -8.72 -3.96 14.88
N GLU A 130 -9.66 -3.01 14.96
CA GLU A 130 -11.07 -3.30 15.29
C GLU A 130 -11.73 -4.32 14.34
N HIS A 131 -11.16 -4.47 13.13
CA HIS A 131 -11.66 -5.41 12.14
C HIS A 131 -10.95 -6.76 12.15
N GLU A 132 -9.91 -6.96 12.97
CA GLU A 132 -9.19 -8.24 13.11
C GLU A 132 -8.81 -8.85 11.76
N LEU A 133 -8.08 -8.07 10.94
CA LEU A 133 -7.71 -8.48 9.59
C LEU A 133 -6.52 -9.44 9.62
N GLU A 134 -6.83 -10.73 9.57
CA GLU A 134 -5.83 -11.78 9.50
C GLU A 134 -5.27 -11.94 8.07
N MET A 135 -3.94 -12.05 7.97
CA MET A 135 -3.21 -12.38 6.75
C MET A 135 -2.74 -13.83 6.78
N GLY A 136 -2.91 -14.54 5.66
CA GLY A 136 -2.55 -15.96 5.55
C GLY A 136 -1.04 -16.22 5.54
N ARG A 137 -0.25 -15.20 5.18
CA ARG A 137 1.22 -15.21 5.19
C ARG A 137 1.73 -13.86 5.68
N ASP A 138 2.95 -13.85 6.20
CA ASP A 138 3.63 -12.60 6.50
C ASP A 138 3.95 -11.88 5.18
N PRO A 139 3.81 -10.54 5.12
CA PRO A 139 4.20 -9.82 3.93
C PRO A 139 5.73 -9.87 3.78
N VAL A 140 6.20 -9.97 2.54
CA VAL A 140 7.64 -9.99 2.23
C VAL A 140 8.21 -8.60 2.46
N ASP A 141 9.25 -8.53 3.28
CA ASP A 141 10.02 -7.32 3.52
C ASP A 141 11.08 -7.16 2.42
N LEU A 142 10.79 -6.26 1.47
CA LEU A 142 11.61 -6.03 0.29
C LEU A 142 13.01 -5.55 0.63
N THR A 143 13.21 -4.95 1.81
CA THR A 143 14.53 -4.47 2.26
C THR A 143 15.55 -5.62 2.42
N ARG A 144 15.06 -6.85 2.61
CA ARG A 144 15.89 -8.05 2.73
C ARG A 144 16.29 -8.63 1.38
N HIS A 145 15.59 -8.27 0.31
CA HIS A 145 15.73 -8.83 -1.03
C HIS A 145 16.06 -7.78 -2.09
N ALA A 146 16.23 -6.51 -1.70
CA ALA A 146 16.48 -5.42 -2.62
C ALA A 146 17.82 -5.61 -3.35
N VAL A 147 17.76 -5.50 -4.68
CA VAL A 147 18.91 -5.62 -5.58
C VAL A 147 18.93 -4.36 -6.45
N SER A 148 20.11 -3.76 -6.62
CA SER A 148 20.28 -2.63 -7.51
C SER A 148 20.08 -3.08 -8.96
N ARG A 149 19.27 -2.34 -9.72
CA ARG A 149 19.07 -2.59 -11.14
C ARG A 149 20.28 -2.17 -11.98
N HIS A 150 21.17 -1.34 -11.44
CA HIS A 150 22.32 -0.81 -12.17
C HIS A 150 23.46 -1.82 -12.29
N ASP A 151 23.81 -2.48 -11.19
CA ASP A 151 24.98 -3.36 -11.09
C ASP A 151 24.64 -4.76 -10.55
N GLY A 152 23.39 -5.03 -10.20
CA GLY A 152 22.95 -6.32 -9.67
C GLY A 152 23.39 -6.60 -8.23
N ARG A 153 23.97 -5.63 -7.52
CA ARG A 153 24.42 -5.85 -6.14
C ARG A 153 23.23 -5.90 -5.19
N ARG A 154 23.33 -6.75 -4.18
CA ARG A 154 22.37 -6.75 -3.06
C ARG A 154 22.57 -5.48 -2.22
N LEU A 155 21.45 -4.84 -1.87
CA LEU A 155 21.48 -3.68 -0.97
C LEU A 155 21.57 -4.13 0.48
N GLU A 156 22.20 -3.30 1.32
CA GLU A 156 22.24 -3.54 2.75
C GLU A 156 20.90 -3.18 3.40
N ALA A 157 20.52 -3.93 4.44
CA ALA A 157 19.24 -3.72 5.14
C ALA A 157 19.11 -2.35 5.83
N ARG A 158 20.22 -1.61 6.01
CA ARG A 158 20.26 -0.27 6.62
C ARG A 158 20.05 0.87 5.62
N GLU A 159 19.96 0.56 4.33
CA GLU A 159 19.76 1.57 3.29
C GLU A 159 18.44 2.32 3.48
N SER A 160 18.47 3.62 3.21
CA SER A 160 17.26 4.43 3.33
C SER A 160 16.20 4.00 2.32
N ARG A 161 14.92 4.26 2.62
CA ARG A 161 13.81 3.98 1.68
C ARG A 161 14.03 4.63 0.32
N LYS A 162 14.52 5.88 0.33
CA LYS A 162 14.91 6.61 -0.87
C LYS A 162 16.00 5.89 -1.65
N THR A 163 17.03 5.38 -0.96
CA THR A 163 18.10 4.61 -1.62
C THR A 163 17.55 3.33 -2.27
N ILE A 164 16.74 2.56 -1.55
CA ILE A 164 16.17 1.31 -2.08
C ILE A 164 15.35 1.57 -3.35
N VAL A 165 14.47 2.58 -3.31
CA VAL A 165 13.64 2.94 -4.47
C VAL A 165 14.52 3.42 -5.64
N ARG A 166 15.52 4.26 -5.37
CA ARG A 166 16.46 4.74 -6.39
C ARG A 166 17.24 3.58 -7.03
N GLU A 167 17.81 2.68 -6.24
CA GLU A 167 18.62 1.57 -6.75
C GLU A 167 17.78 0.51 -7.48
N CYS A 168 16.59 0.18 -6.99
CA CYS A 168 15.73 -0.84 -7.62
C CYS A 168 14.96 -0.31 -8.84
N LEU A 169 14.47 0.94 -8.79
CA LEU A 169 13.58 1.49 -9.82
C LEU A 169 14.24 2.58 -10.69
N GLY A 170 15.42 3.07 -10.31
CA GLY A 170 16.15 4.18 -10.97
C GLY A 170 15.37 5.48 -11.01
N VAL A 171 14.53 5.71 -10.01
CA VAL A 171 13.77 6.94 -9.85
C VAL A 171 13.96 7.49 -8.45
N ASP A 172 14.05 8.81 -8.34
CA ASP A 172 14.11 9.48 -7.06
C ASP A 172 12.72 9.75 -6.53
N VAL A 173 12.51 9.40 -5.26
CA VAL A 173 11.28 9.68 -4.52
C VAL A 173 11.67 10.30 -3.20
N ASP A 174 11.05 11.43 -2.87
CA ASP A 174 11.23 12.06 -1.57
C ASP A 174 10.15 11.57 -0.61
N PHE A 175 10.54 10.69 0.31
CA PHE A 175 9.65 10.20 1.37
C PHE A 175 9.78 11.13 2.57
N ASN A 176 8.85 12.08 2.69
CA ASN A 176 8.78 12.96 3.85
C ASN A 176 8.34 12.15 5.08
N GLU A 177 9.30 11.80 5.94
CA GLU A 177 9.07 11.05 7.19
C GLU A 177 8.06 11.74 8.13
N ARG A 178 7.89 13.07 8.03
CA ARG A 178 6.86 13.79 8.80
C ARG A 178 5.45 13.40 8.37
N VAL A 179 5.24 13.14 7.08
CA VAL A 179 3.96 12.63 6.56
C VAL A 179 3.73 11.21 7.03
N GLY A 180 4.75 10.36 7.00
CA GLY A 180 4.67 8.99 7.51
C GLY A 180 4.27 8.91 8.99
N ARG A 181 4.59 9.95 9.78
CA ARG A 181 4.24 10.06 11.21
C ARG A 181 3.12 11.05 11.51
N SER A 182 2.39 11.48 10.48
CA SER A 182 1.28 12.43 10.62
C SER A 182 0.01 11.77 11.20
N GLU A 183 -1.02 12.57 11.41
CA GLU A 183 -2.32 12.14 11.90
C GLU A 183 -3.09 11.36 10.83
N TRP A 184 -2.83 10.05 10.74
CA TRP A 184 -3.49 9.16 9.77
C TRP A 184 -4.95 8.83 10.13
N GLU A 185 -5.38 9.11 11.36
CA GLU A 185 -6.74 8.95 11.84
C GLU A 185 -7.73 9.99 11.29
N LYS A 186 -7.28 10.97 10.50
CA LYS A 186 -8.15 11.99 9.90
C LYS A 186 -9.23 11.36 9.03
N TYR A 187 -10.44 11.92 9.10
CA TYR A 187 -11.56 11.48 8.25
C TYR A 187 -11.32 11.80 6.77
N LYS A 188 -10.62 12.92 6.51
CA LYS A 188 -10.18 13.34 5.18
C LYS A 188 -8.66 13.46 5.20
N LEU A 189 -7.99 12.55 4.48
CA LEU A 189 -6.55 12.65 4.22
C LEU A 189 -6.26 13.83 3.29
N ASP A 190 -5.13 14.49 3.51
CA ASP A 190 -4.61 15.50 2.59
C ASP A 190 -3.85 14.86 1.41
N ASP A 191 -3.53 15.68 0.41
CA ASP A 191 -2.85 15.23 -0.80
C ASP A 191 -1.44 14.67 -0.52
N GLU A 192 -0.74 15.17 0.50
CA GLU A 192 0.58 14.67 0.88
C GLU A 192 0.48 13.26 1.47
N GLN A 193 -0.49 13.02 2.36
CA GLN A 193 -0.79 11.70 2.92
C GLN A 193 -1.21 10.72 1.83
N ILE A 194 -2.09 11.14 0.91
CA ILE A 194 -2.54 10.29 -0.21
C ILE A 194 -1.36 9.94 -1.11
N LEU A 195 -0.54 10.92 -1.48
CA LEU A 195 0.64 10.72 -2.32
C LEU A 195 1.66 9.82 -1.63
N TYR A 196 1.98 10.06 -0.37
CA TYR A 196 2.91 9.24 0.42
C TYR A 196 2.48 7.77 0.45
N ALA A 197 1.24 7.51 0.90
CA ALA A 197 0.74 6.14 1.07
C ALA A 197 0.60 5.40 -0.28
N ALA A 198 0.15 6.11 -1.32
CA ALA A 198 -0.02 5.53 -2.64
C ALA A 198 1.31 5.23 -3.33
N VAL A 199 2.28 6.16 -3.25
CA VAL A 199 3.62 5.98 -3.83
C VAL A 199 4.39 4.87 -3.12
N ASP A 200 4.33 4.79 -1.79
CA ASP A 200 4.98 3.73 -1.01
C ASP A 200 4.48 2.33 -1.42
N ALA A 201 3.16 2.16 -1.50
CA ALA A 201 2.55 0.90 -1.95
C ALA A 201 2.84 0.61 -3.43
N TYR A 202 2.88 1.63 -4.30
CA TYR A 202 3.18 1.46 -5.72
C TYR A 202 4.64 1.07 -5.95
N CYS A 203 5.60 1.75 -5.30
CA CYS A 203 7.02 1.38 -5.32
C CYS A 203 7.22 -0.05 -4.82
N SER A 204 6.59 -0.41 -3.71
CA SER A 204 6.65 -1.77 -3.17
C SER A 204 6.13 -2.80 -4.17
N PHE A 205 4.99 -2.52 -4.82
CA PHE A 205 4.47 -3.37 -5.90
C PHE A 205 5.46 -3.53 -7.06
N LEU A 206 6.06 -2.42 -7.54
CA LEU A 206 7.00 -2.46 -8.67
C LEU A 206 8.24 -3.29 -8.34
N ILE A 207 8.86 -3.03 -7.18
CA ILE A 207 10.05 -3.76 -6.72
C ILE A 207 9.73 -5.23 -6.52
N GLY A 208 8.63 -5.56 -5.82
CA GLY A 208 8.25 -6.96 -5.59
C GLY A 208 7.91 -7.72 -6.87
N LYS A 209 7.33 -7.04 -7.86
CA LYS A 209 7.06 -7.62 -9.18
C LYS A 209 8.35 -7.90 -9.95
N ASP A 210 9.31 -6.96 -9.94
CA ASP A 210 10.59 -7.12 -10.63
C ASP A 210 11.46 -8.21 -9.96
N LEU A 211 11.41 -8.33 -8.63
CA LEU A 211 12.05 -9.39 -7.85
C LEU A 211 11.36 -10.75 -7.96
N ARG A 212 10.22 -10.85 -8.64
CA ARG A 212 9.39 -12.07 -8.68
C ARG A 212 9.07 -12.59 -7.27
N ALA A 213 8.64 -11.70 -6.38
CA ALA A 213 8.46 -11.98 -4.95
C ALA A 213 7.52 -13.18 -4.63
N TRP A 214 6.74 -13.65 -5.59
CA TRP A 214 5.96 -14.90 -5.45
C TRP A 214 6.83 -16.18 -5.43
N GLU A 215 8.13 -16.07 -5.65
CA GLU A 215 9.11 -17.18 -5.61
C GLU A 215 9.97 -17.17 -4.35
N LEU A 216 9.74 -16.20 -3.46
CA LEU A 216 10.43 -16.04 -2.17
C LEU A 216 9.74 -16.82 -1.04
#